data_AF-A0A3M1QMW2-F1
#
_entry.id   AF-A0A3M1QMW2-F1
#
_cell.length_a   1.000
_cell.length_b   1.000
_cell.length_c   1.000
_cell.angle_alpha   90.00
_cell.angle_beta   90.00
_cell.angle_gamma   90.00
#
_symmetry.space_group_name_H-M   'P 1'
#
loop_
_entity.id
_entity.type
_entity.pdbx_description
1 polymer ?
#
loop_
_entity_poly.entity_id
_entity_poly.type
_entity_poly.pdbx_seq_one_letter_code
_entity_poly.pdbx_strand_id
1 'polypeptide(L)'
;MLLASASGAQEFSGVLDDARPRRRYIIDLQAGQAVLAVVTPTSGSLDTVLQVEDPTGTIIAENDDRNPETLGSAVTFTAQMTGTYTMIVSRYELSNSSGTFDLNITVGDEAEFVNTLADLERIELSGEQIIIDTEHFRIHYTLEGEDATTEDYAQRVADTVEKVWQIQVEQMGWPPPPADDALGADGRYDVYIADLADDVSGGILGYADPQSSPEDPSEASGMFGSTSFFVIENDFSEIDDPNFTPISLMRSTAAHEFHHGIQIGFDSDEPHSWYYEATSTWMETVTFPEDESASIYIDDLYDFPEICFGTETGPLQGLNRYGDWLFIQSLVDYHGEDIVREIWTNIADFEGFAALEKTLEQRGDTVPEALARYRVQNLARDYDLAPLFGNTVWIENRIEAEGRWSFDGEGIQELAANYYEVALKDMTYRVTLGGDDGQMQIWGLGVRDNQVFEFPLGHSGFIAPGQYDHYYLMVFNPVYDDNVNHCTYESYTIDVFAEPGEVAEAARVWDARYFEVPDFPD
;
A
#
# COMPACT_ATOMS: atom_id res chain seq x y z
N MET A 1 15.29 -48.57 15.45
CA MET A 1 14.38 -49.43 14.67
C MET A 1 13.16 -49.74 15.53
N LEU A 2 12.16 -48.88 15.42
CA LEU A 2 10.78 -49.11 15.81
C LEU A 2 10.00 -48.70 14.56
N LEU A 3 9.40 -49.69 13.89
CA LEU A 3 8.43 -49.49 12.82
C LEU A 3 7.06 -49.58 13.50
N ALA A 4 6.31 -48.48 13.48
CA ALA A 4 4.89 -48.43 13.84
C ALA A 4 4.11 -47.87 12.65
N SER A 5 2.90 -48.36 12.49
CA SER A 5 2.00 -48.20 11.35
C SER A 5 1.47 -46.78 11.14
N ALA A 6 1.16 -46.49 9.88
CA ALA A 6 0.40 -45.33 9.39
C ALA A 6 -0.88 -45.03 10.19
N SER A 7 -1.19 -43.73 10.27
CA SER A 7 -2.17 -43.00 11.09
C SER A 7 -1.76 -42.79 12.57
N GLY A 8 -1.10 -41.66 12.84
CA GLY A 8 -0.81 -41.18 14.18
C GLY A 8 0.07 -39.94 14.17
N ALA A 9 -0.24 -38.97 15.03
CA ALA A 9 0.62 -37.83 15.29
C ALA A 9 1.94 -38.29 15.92
N GLN A 10 3.06 -37.70 15.48
CA GLN A 10 4.39 -37.89 16.05
C GLN A 10 4.88 -36.57 16.61
N GLU A 11 5.20 -36.54 17.89
CA GLU A 11 5.68 -35.34 18.58
C GLU A 11 7.17 -35.50 18.91
N PHE A 12 7.94 -34.44 18.69
CA PHE A 12 9.36 -34.37 18.99
C PHE A 12 9.71 -33.04 19.64
N SER A 13 10.42 -33.05 20.76
CA SER A 13 11.01 -31.82 21.31
C SER A 13 12.48 -31.69 20.92
N GLY A 14 12.94 -30.46 20.73
CA GLY A 14 14.32 -30.16 20.35
C GLY A 14 14.87 -28.88 20.97
N VAL A 15 16.16 -28.65 20.74
CA VAL A 15 16.87 -27.41 21.08
C VAL A 15 17.71 -27.01 19.88
N LEU A 16 17.65 -25.74 19.51
CA LEU A 16 18.50 -25.11 18.50
C LEU A 16 19.33 -23.99 19.15
N ASP A 17 20.60 -23.94 18.75
CA ASP A 17 21.60 -22.96 19.21
C ASP A 17 22.74 -22.87 18.18
N ASP A 18 23.72 -22.00 18.41
CA ASP A 18 24.91 -21.85 17.53
C ASP A 18 25.66 -23.17 17.27
N ALA A 19 25.72 -24.07 18.27
CA ALA A 19 26.42 -25.34 18.13
C ALA A 19 25.58 -26.38 17.39
N ARG A 20 24.25 -26.18 17.36
CA ARG A 20 23.25 -27.12 16.89
C ARG A 20 22.17 -26.38 16.10
N PRO A 21 22.51 -25.75 14.96
CA PRO A 21 21.59 -24.88 14.24
C PRO A 21 20.50 -25.63 13.46
N ARG A 22 20.58 -26.97 13.38
CA ARG A 22 19.55 -27.80 12.75
C ARG A 22 19.37 -29.18 13.39
N ARG A 23 18.17 -29.73 13.24
CA ARG A 23 17.75 -31.10 13.59
C ARG A 23 17.07 -31.75 12.39
N ARG A 24 17.17 -33.07 12.31
CA ARG A 24 16.55 -33.85 11.23
C ARG A 24 15.70 -34.96 11.85
N TYR A 25 14.47 -35.09 11.37
CA TYR A 25 13.50 -36.10 11.77
C TYR A 25 13.06 -36.84 10.52
N ILE A 26 12.96 -38.16 10.59
CA ILE A 26 12.62 -38.99 9.43
C ILE A 26 11.24 -39.60 9.62
N ILE A 27 10.47 -39.67 8.53
CA ILE A 27 9.16 -40.31 8.48
C ILE A 27 9.05 -41.14 7.21
N ASP A 28 8.53 -42.35 7.33
CA ASP A 28 8.27 -43.22 6.18
C ASP A 28 6.82 -43.00 5.71
N LEU A 29 6.65 -42.57 4.46
CA LEU A 29 5.36 -42.27 3.86
C LEU A 29 5.10 -43.18 2.66
N GLN A 30 3.82 -43.45 2.40
CA GLN A 30 3.33 -44.02 1.16
C GLN A 30 2.91 -42.91 0.21
N ALA A 31 3.05 -43.16 -1.10
CA ALA A 31 2.52 -42.24 -2.11
C ALA A 31 1.02 -41.97 -1.86
N GLY A 32 0.63 -40.70 -1.88
CA GLY A 32 -0.73 -40.21 -1.64
C GLY A 32 -1.08 -39.95 -0.17
N GLN A 33 -0.16 -40.11 0.78
CA GLN A 33 -0.40 -39.67 2.16
C GLN A 33 -0.11 -38.18 2.29
N ALA A 34 -1.07 -37.42 2.84
CA ALA A 34 -0.87 -36.04 3.25
C ALA A 34 -0.26 -35.96 4.64
N VAL A 35 0.55 -34.93 4.86
CA VAL A 35 1.26 -34.67 6.11
C VAL A 35 1.13 -33.20 6.48
N LEU A 36 0.75 -32.93 7.73
CA LEU A 36 0.88 -31.62 8.37
C LEU A 36 2.03 -31.69 9.38
N ALA A 37 3.00 -30.79 9.26
CA ALA A 37 4.10 -30.67 10.22
C ALA A 37 4.14 -29.24 10.78
N VAL A 38 4.09 -29.12 12.11
CA VAL A 38 4.04 -27.84 12.83
C VAL A 38 5.19 -27.79 13.83
N VAL A 39 5.95 -26.70 13.81
CA VAL A 39 7.04 -26.41 14.76
C VAL A 39 6.64 -25.23 15.62
N THR A 40 6.57 -25.46 16.93
CA THR A 40 6.25 -24.41 17.92
C THR A 40 7.49 -24.11 18.75
N PRO A 41 8.07 -22.90 18.66
CA PRO A 41 9.07 -22.43 19.62
C PRO A 41 8.48 -22.44 21.03
N THR A 42 9.19 -23.00 22.00
CA THR A 42 8.70 -23.14 23.39
C THR A 42 9.55 -22.40 24.42
N SER A 43 10.69 -21.85 24.02
CA SER A 43 11.48 -20.94 24.85
C SER A 43 12.52 -20.17 24.04
N GLY A 44 13.08 -19.12 24.64
CA GLY A 44 14.15 -18.35 24.04
C GLY A 44 13.63 -17.42 22.95
N SER A 45 14.52 -17.02 22.06
CA SER A 45 14.20 -16.16 20.92
C SER A 45 14.18 -16.97 19.62
N LEU A 46 13.84 -18.26 19.70
CA LEU A 46 14.01 -19.20 18.61
C LEU A 46 13.06 -18.86 17.46
N ASP A 47 13.66 -18.73 16.29
CA ASP A 47 13.04 -18.46 15.01
C ASP A 47 13.36 -19.63 14.11
N THR A 48 12.33 -20.37 13.72
CA THR A 48 12.42 -21.73 13.17
C THR A 48 12.27 -21.74 11.67
N VAL A 49 12.96 -22.65 10.99
CA VAL A 49 12.70 -22.95 9.57
C VAL A 49 12.43 -24.43 9.45
N LEU A 50 11.31 -24.81 8.84
CA LEU A 50 10.95 -26.17 8.55
C LEU A 50 11.09 -26.45 7.05
N GLN A 51 12.07 -27.30 6.69
CA GLN A 51 12.22 -27.82 5.33
C GLN A 51 11.83 -29.30 5.26
N VAL A 52 11.21 -29.71 4.15
CA VAL A 52 10.87 -31.10 3.86
C VAL A 52 11.66 -31.60 2.68
N GLU A 53 12.53 -32.58 2.89
CA GLU A 53 13.19 -33.32 1.81
C GLU A 53 12.41 -34.60 1.46
N ASP A 54 12.21 -34.83 0.17
CA ASP A 54 11.66 -36.08 -0.36
C ASP A 54 12.69 -37.23 -0.33
N PRO A 55 12.31 -38.47 -0.70
CA PRO A 55 13.23 -39.61 -0.69
C PRO A 55 14.43 -39.50 -1.64
N THR A 56 14.42 -38.54 -2.57
CA THR A 56 15.53 -38.24 -3.48
C THR A 56 16.49 -37.19 -2.93
N GLY A 57 16.10 -36.52 -1.82
CA GLY A 57 16.84 -35.42 -1.19
C GLY A 57 16.49 -34.05 -1.76
N THR A 58 15.39 -33.93 -2.51
CA THR A 58 14.88 -32.65 -3.02
C THR A 58 13.99 -32.00 -1.98
N ILE A 59 14.18 -30.70 -1.72
CA ILE A 59 13.28 -29.91 -0.86
C ILE A 59 11.97 -29.69 -1.63
N ILE A 60 10.84 -30.03 -1.01
CA ILE A 60 9.50 -29.97 -1.61
C ILE A 60 8.54 -29.03 -0.87
N ALA A 61 8.88 -28.61 0.35
CA ALA A 61 8.15 -27.63 1.13
C ALA A 61 9.13 -26.96 2.10
N GLU A 62 8.92 -25.67 2.33
CA GLU A 62 9.72 -24.84 3.24
C GLU A 62 8.82 -23.73 3.80
N ASN A 63 8.95 -23.46 5.09
CA ASN A 63 8.33 -22.32 5.75
C ASN A 63 9.19 -21.91 6.97
N ASP A 64 9.40 -20.61 7.18
CA ASP A 64 10.07 -20.04 8.35
C ASP A 64 9.08 -19.50 9.39
N ASP A 65 8.16 -18.64 9.02
CA ASP A 65 7.14 -18.12 9.93
C ASP A 65 5.73 -18.50 9.44
N ARG A 66 4.96 -19.24 10.25
CA ARG A 66 3.61 -19.65 9.82
C ARG A 66 2.62 -18.48 9.76
N ASN A 67 2.88 -17.39 10.49
CA ASN A 67 2.13 -16.14 10.41
C ASN A 67 2.98 -14.99 11.00
N PRO A 68 2.60 -13.72 10.79
CA PRO A 68 3.38 -12.56 11.26
C PRO A 68 3.61 -12.48 12.78
N GLU A 69 2.81 -13.15 13.60
CA GLU A 69 2.86 -13.06 15.07
C GLU A 69 3.71 -14.16 15.72
N THR A 70 4.17 -15.13 14.94
CA THR A 70 4.87 -16.30 15.48
C THR A 70 6.08 -16.71 14.68
N LEU A 71 7.20 -16.90 15.39
CA LEU A 71 8.46 -17.39 14.80
C LEU A 71 8.49 -18.92 14.57
N GLY A 72 7.31 -19.52 14.53
CA GLY A 72 7.10 -20.96 14.43
C GLY A 72 6.62 -21.34 13.04
N SER A 73 7.21 -22.37 12.45
CA SER A 73 6.97 -22.79 11.07
C SER A 73 5.92 -23.91 10.97
N ALA A 74 5.18 -23.94 9.86
CA ALA A 74 4.27 -25.05 9.54
C ALA A 74 4.27 -25.34 8.03
N VAL A 75 4.14 -26.60 7.64
CA VAL A 75 4.02 -27.03 6.25
C VAL A 75 3.01 -28.15 6.10
N THR A 76 2.33 -28.17 4.96
CA THR A 76 1.54 -29.31 4.52
C THR A 76 2.03 -29.81 3.15
N PHE A 77 2.02 -31.12 2.93
CA PHE A 77 2.35 -31.70 1.63
C PHE A 77 1.77 -33.10 1.44
N THR A 78 1.57 -33.47 0.17
CA THR A 78 1.18 -34.82 -0.24
C THR A 78 2.38 -35.58 -0.81
N ALA A 79 2.69 -36.73 -0.21
CA ALA A 79 3.81 -37.57 -0.63
C ALA A 79 3.61 -38.09 -2.06
N GLN A 80 4.39 -37.61 -3.02
CA GLN A 80 4.31 -38.06 -4.43
C GLN A 80 4.89 -39.46 -4.67
N MET A 81 5.70 -39.97 -3.73
CA MET A 81 6.29 -41.31 -3.83
C MET A 81 6.46 -41.97 -2.47
N THR A 82 6.38 -43.31 -2.45
CA THR A 82 6.66 -44.08 -1.24
C THR A 82 8.16 -44.03 -0.91
N GLY A 83 8.49 -43.61 0.30
CA GLY A 83 9.88 -43.57 0.77
C GLY A 83 10.04 -42.85 2.09
N THR A 84 11.29 -42.61 2.47
CA THR A 84 11.65 -41.87 3.69
C THR A 84 11.76 -40.39 3.37
N TYR A 85 10.94 -39.58 4.02
CA TYR A 85 10.99 -38.12 3.99
C TYR A 85 11.76 -37.61 5.20
N THR A 86 12.42 -36.45 5.06
CA THR A 86 13.19 -35.83 6.15
C THR A 86 12.66 -34.44 6.45
N MET A 87 12.14 -34.24 7.67
CA MET A 87 11.84 -32.92 8.24
C MET A 87 13.12 -32.34 8.82
N ILE A 88 13.48 -31.14 8.39
CA ILE A 88 14.66 -30.41 8.85
C ILE A 88 14.15 -29.18 9.59
N VAL A 89 14.33 -29.16 10.90
CA VAL A 89 14.05 -27.99 11.72
C VAL A 89 15.36 -27.26 11.95
N SER A 90 15.49 -26.05 11.43
CA SER A 90 16.64 -25.17 11.58
C SER A 90 16.27 -23.88 12.29
N ARG A 91 17.29 -23.13 12.71
CA ARG A 91 17.13 -21.71 13.01
C ARG A 91 17.21 -20.91 11.71
N TYR A 92 16.55 -19.76 11.63
CA TYR A 92 16.71 -18.84 10.51
C TYR A 92 18.18 -18.44 10.33
N GLU A 93 18.68 -18.52 9.09
CA GLU A 93 20.13 -18.49 8.84
C GLU A 93 20.74 -17.10 9.08
N LEU A 94 19.92 -16.03 9.01
CA LEU A 94 20.36 -14.65 9.24
C LEU A 94 20.21 -14.20 10.69
N SER A 95 19.65 -15.03 11.57
CA SER A 95 19.47 -14.71 12.99
C SER A 95 20.39 -15.55 13.90
N ASN A 96 20.62 -15.06 15.12
CA ASN A 96 21.30 -15.79 16.20
C ASN A 96 20.29 -16.39 17.19
N SER A 97 19.10 -16.70 16.69
CA SER A 97 17.99 -17.25 17.48
C SER A 97 18.39 -18.57 18.14
N SER A 98 17.85 -18.80 19.34
CA SER A 98 18.11 -20.03 20.09
C SER A 98 16.99 -20.32 21.08
N GLY A 99 16.77 -21.59 21.36
CA GLY A 99 15.66 -22.00 22.22
C GLY A 99 15.28 -23.46 22.09
N THR A 100 14.18 -23.82 22.76
CA THR A 100 13.52 -25.12 22.62
C THR A 100 12.38 -25.02 21.62
N PHE A 101 12.03 -26.14 21.00
CA PHE A 101 10.85 -26.24 20.13
C PHE A 101 10.18 -27.60 20.33
N ASP A 102 8.90 -27.68 19.96
CA ASP A 102 8.17 -28.92 19.73
C ASP A 102 7.83 -29.03 18.23
N LEU A 103 7.94 -30.22 17.66
CA LEU A 103 7.60 -30.57 16.28
C LEU A 103 6.51 -31.64 16.32
N ASN A 104 5.35 -31.32 15.76
CA ASN A 104 4.21 -32.23 15.61
C ASN A 104 4.06 -32.60 14.14
N ILE A 105 4.11 -33.90 13.81
CA ILE A 105 3.91 -34.42 12.46
C ILE A 105 2.66 -35.30 12.46
N THR A 106 1.63 -34.90 11.73
CA THR A 106 0.37 -35.63 11.58
C THR A 106 0.24 -36.15 10.17
N VAL A 107 -0.21 -37.40 9.99
CA VAL A 107 -0.47 -38.02 8.69
C VAL A 107 -1.94 -38.37 8.59
N GLY A 108 -2.62 -37.87 7.54
CA GLY A 108 -4.08 -37.80 7.51
C GLY A 108 -4.65 -37.48 6.13
N ASP A 109 -5.81 -36.83 6.13
CA ASP A 109 -6.52 -36.38 4.93
C ASP A 109 -5.96 -35.03 4.47
N GLU A 110 -5.74 -34.88 3.16
CA GLU A 110 -5.23 -33.66 2.56
C GLU A 110 -6.16 -32.47 2.81
N ALA A 111 -7.48 -32.67 2.64
CA ALA A 111 -8.45 -31.59 2.80
C ALA A 111 -8.54 -31.10 4.25
N GLU A 112 -8.35 -31.98 5.23
CA GLU A 112 -8.34 -31.61 6.65
C GLU A 112 -7.08 -30.79 6.99
N PHE A 113 -5.92 -31.15 6.42
CA PHE A 113 -4.66 -30.47 6.70
C PHE A 113 -4.47 -29.16 5.96
N VAL A 114 -5.02 -29.02 4.77
CA VAL A 114 -5.06 -27.71 4.09
C VAL A 114 -5.84 -26.73 4.96
N ASN A 115 -7.03 -27.11 5.44
CA ASN A 115 -7.82 -26.25 6.32
C ASN A 115 -7.11 -25.99 7.66
N THR A 116 -6.52 -27.02 8.26
CA THR A 116 -5.79 -26.86 9.54
C THR A 116 -4.56 -25.96 9.38
N LEU A 117 -3.84 -26.04 8.26
CA LEU A 117 -2.70 -25.16 8.01
C LEU A 117 -3.16 -23.72 7.81
N ALA A 118 -4.19 -23.50 6.99
CA ALA A 118 -4.76 -22.17 6.78
C ALA A 118 -5.32 -21.55 8.08
N ASP A 119 -5.87 -22.36 9.00
CA ASP A 119 -6.23 -21.90 10.35
C ASP A 119 -4.99 -21.56 11.21
N LEU A 120 -3.88 -22.28 11.05
CA LEU A 120 -2.62 -22.01 11.76
C LEU A 120 -1.85 -20.80 11.20
N GLU A 121 -2.12 -20.45 9.95
CA GLU A 121 -1.60 -19.24 9.28
C GLU A 121 -2.40 -17.99 9.69
N ARG A 122 -3.53 -18.15 10.39
CA ARG A 122 -4.26 -17.06 11.03
C ARG A 122 -3.68 -16.68 12.38
N ILE A 123 -4.14 -15.55 12.88
CA ILE A 123 -3.74 -14.91 14.14
C ILE A 123 -4.10 -15.78 15.35
N GLU A 124 -3.12 -15.99 16.22
CA GLU A 124 -3.27 -16.72 17.48
C GLU A 124 -3.23 -15.71 18.64
N LEU A 125 -4.40 -15.19 19.01
CA LEU A 125 -4.53 -14.23 20.09
C LEU A 125 -3.94 -14.77 21.42
N SER A 126 -3.26 -13.91 22.16
CA SER A 126 -2.57 -14.19 23.43
C SER A 126 -3.49 -14.56 24.61
N GLY A 127 -4.81 -14.59 24.41
CA GLY A 127 -5.81 -14.99 25.41
C GLY A 127 -6.96 -15.82 24.84
N GLU A 128 -7.98 -16.10 25.66
CA GLU A 128 -9.16 -16.86 25.20
C GLU A 128 -9.90 -16.06 24.12
N GLN A 129 -9.90 -16.57 22.89
CA GLN A 129 -10.57 -15.96 21.77
C GLN A 129 -12.10 -15.92 21.96
N ILE A 130 -12.66 -14.73 21.76
CA ILE A 130 -14.08 -14.43 21.78
C ILE A 130 -14.48 -13.94 20.38
N ILE A 131 -15.72 -14.24 19.99
CA ILE A 131 -16.23 -13.97 18.65
C ILE A 131 -17.46 -13.05 18.72
N ILE A 132 -17.49 -12.05 17.84
CA ILE A 132 -18.72 -11.32 17.45
C ILE A 132 -18.99 -11.63 15.99
N ASP A 133 -20.15 -12.20 15.68
CA ASP A 133 -20.61 -12.39 14.30
C ASP A 133 -21.62 -11.27 13.94
N THR A 134 -21.45 -10.69 12.75
CA THR A 134 -22.37 -9.71 12.16
C THR A 134 -23.04 -10.28 10.89
N GLU A 135 -23.53 -9.43 9.99
CA GLU A 135 -24.11 -9.90 8.72
C GLU A 135 -22.99 -10.40 7.79
N HIS A 136 -21.92 -9.62 7.64
CA HIS A 136 -20.84 -9.86 6.69
C HIS A 136 -19.51 -10.26 7.34
N PHE A 137 -19.33 -10.02 8.65
CA PHE A 137 -18.04 -10.17 9.32
C PHE A 137 -18.09 -11.12 10.52
N ARG A 138 -16.92 -11.71 10.81
CA ARG A 138 -16.61 -12.36 12.08
C ARG A 138 -15.43 -11.64 12.72
N ILE A 139 -15.62 -11.16 13.95
CA ILE A 139 -14.63 -10.39 14.69
C ILE A 139 -14.04 -11.29 15.78
N HIS A 140 -12.73 -11.48 15.74
CA HIS A 140 -11.92 -12.25 16.68
C HIS A 140 -11.21 -11.30 17.64
N TYR A 141 -11.39 -11.48 18.95
CA TYR A 141 -10.74 -10.65 19.96
C TYR A 141 -10.52 -11.41 21.27
N THR A 142 -9.70 -10.87 22.17
CA THR A 142 -9.52 -11.39 23.53
C THR A 142 -9.65 -10.27 24.56
N LEU A 143 -9.99 -10.63 25.80
CA LEU A 143 -10.05 -9.72 26.96
C LEU A 143 -8.84 -9.89 27.90
N GLU A 144 -7.93 -10.79 27.55
CA GLU A 144 -6.76 -11.17 28.34
C GLU A 144 -5.55 -11.33 27.42
N GLY A 145 -4.34 -11.19 27.98
CA GLY A 145 -3.09 -11.28 27.23
C GLY A 145 -2.54 -9.92 26.82
N GLU A 146 -1.64 -9.93 25.85
CA GLU A 146 -1.07 -8.73 25.21
C GLU A 146 -2.12 -8.11 24.26
N ASP A 147 -2.87 -8.94 23.52
CA ASP A 147 -3.95 -8.56 22.59
C ASP A 147 -5.27 -8.14 23.27
N ALA A 148 -5.24 -7.85 24.56
CA ALA A 148 -6.45 -7.62 25.33
C ALA A 148 -7.14 -6.31 24.93
N THR A 149 -8.33 -6.40 24.36
CA THR A 149 -9.22 -5.25 24.13
C THR A 149 -10.39 -5.23 25.13
N THR A 150 -11.38 -4.36 24.92
CA THR A 150 -12.63 -4.31 25.68
C THR A 150 -13.82 -4.75 24.83
N GLU A 151 -14.87 -5.29 25.47
CA GLU A 151 -16.12 -5.63 24.76
C GLU A 151 -16.77 -4.42 24.06
N ASP A 152 -16.64 -3.20 24.62
CA ASP A 152 -17.17 -1.98 24.00
C ASP A 152 -16.40 -1.63 22.73
N TYR A 153 -15.08 -1.75 22.76
CA TYR A 153 -14.24 -1.51 21.58
C TYR A 153 -14.47 -2.57 20.50
N ALA A 154 -14.46 -3.86 20.84
CA ALA A 154 -14.73 -4.93 19.89
C ALA A 154 -16.11 -4.79 19.22
N GLN A 155 -17.14 -4.36 19.97
CA GLN A 155 -18.45 -4.06 19.38
C GLN A 155 -18.42 -2.83 18.45
N ARG A 156 -17.59 -1.81 18.75
CA ARG A 156 -17.42 -0.66 17.84
C ARG A 156 -16.72 -1.06 16.55
N VAL A 157 -15.71 -1.92 16.61
CA VAL A 157 -15.08 -2.48 15.41
C VAL A 157 -16.14 -3.21 14.58
N ALA A 158 -16.92 -4.10 15.19
CA ALA A 158 -18.00 -4.82 14.51
C ALA A 158 -19.04 -3.90 13.83
N ASP A 159 -19.48 -2.84 14.52
CA ASP A 159 -20.40 -1.85 13.95
C ASP A 159 -19.75 -1.02 12.82
N THR A 160 -18.46 -0.71 12.95
CA THR A 160 -17.70 0.06 11.95
C THR A 160 -17.49 -0.74 10.67
N VAL A 161 -17.09 -2.01 10.73
CA VAL A 161 -16.82 -2.81 9.52
C VAL A 161 -18.09 -3.06 8.71
N GLU A 162 -19.25 -3.22 9.36
CA GLU A 162 -20.55 -3.23 8.67
C GLU A 162 -20.85 -1.90 7.99
N LYS A 163 -20.45 -0.78 8.61
CA LYS A 163 -20.60 0.54 7.99
C LYS A 163 -19.67 0.73 6.79
N VAL A 164 -18.43 0.22 6.87
CA VAL A 164 -17.47 0.19 5.77
C VAL A 164 -18.04 -0.63 4.61
N TRP A 165 -18.53 -1.84 4.85
CA TRP A 165 -19.19 -2.67 3.84
C TRP A 165 -20.36 -1.95 3.16
N GLN A 166 -21.25 -1.32 3.95
CA GLN A 166 -22.36 -0.56 3.42
C GLN A 166 -21.91 0.56 2.46
N ILE A 167 -20.78 1.21 2.73
CA ILE A 167 -20.28 2.29 1.89
C ILE A 167 -19.54 1.71 0.68
N GLN A 168 -18.49 0.93 0.90
CA GLN A 168 -17.60 0.49 -0.16
C GLN A 168 -18.28 -0.51 -1.11
N VAL A 169 -18.95 -1.53 -0.57
CA VAL A 169 -19.58 -2.57 -1.39
C VAL A 169 -20.93 -2.10 -1.92
N GLU A 170 -21.85 -1.66 -1.05
CA GLU A 170 -23.23 -1.40 -1.49
C GLU A 170 -23.43 -0.04 -2.18
N GLN A 171 -22.77 1.03 -1.71
CA GLN A 171 -22.96 2.37 -2.26
C GLN A 171 -22.00 2.68 -3.40
N MET A 172 -20.71 2.36 -3.24
CA MET A 172 -19.69 2.62 -4.26
C MET A 172 -19.60 1.48 -5.31
N GLY A 173 -20.10 0.29 -4.98
CA GLY A 173 -20.22 -0.82 -5.92
C GLY A 173 -18.92 -1.58 -6.15
N TRP A 174 -18.03 -1.61 -5.16
CA TRP A 174 -16.91 -2.55 -5.15
C TRP A 174 -17.41 -3.99 -5.00
N PRO A 175 -16.76 -4.98 -5.64
CA PRO A 175 -16.99 -6.37 -5.27
C PRO A 175 -16.56 -6.58 -3.81
N PRO A 176 -17.23 -7.45 -3.05
CA PRO A 176 -16.73 -7.84 -1.74
C PRO A 176 -15.38 -8.58 -1.88
N PRO A 177 -14.54 -8.61 -0.83
CA PRO A 177 -13.38 -9.49 -0.80
C PRO A 177 -13.80 -10.95 -1.10
N PRO A 178 -12.93 -11.76 -1.73
CA PRO A 178 -13.21 -13.17 -1.97
C PRO A 178 -13.48 -13.89 -0.65
N ALA A 179 -14.49 -14.76 -0.65
CA ALA A 179 -14.77 -15.60 0.50
C ALA A 179 -13.67 -16.66 0.65
N ASP A 180 -13.30 -16.95 1.90
CA ASP A 180 -12.34 -17.97 2.30
C ASP A 180 -13.01 -19.31 2.69
N ASP A 181 -14.23 -19.53 2.19
CA ASP A 181 -15.09 -20.66 2.50
C ASP A 181 -15.32 -20.89 4.01
N ALA A 182 -14.71 -21.92 4.59
CA ALA A 182 -14.85 -22.31 6.00
C ALA A 182 -13.57 -22.08 6.80
N LEU A 183 -12.53 -21.49 6.19
CA LEU A 183 -11.38 -20.96 6.92
C LEU A 183 -11.90 -19.79 7.77
N GLY A 184 -11.59 -19.75 9.07
CA GLY A 184 -12.28 -18.81 9.99
C GLY A 184 -13.71 -19.21 10.41
N ALA A 185 -14.20 -20.32 9.85
CA ALA A 185 -15.33 -21.17 10.25
C ALA A 185 -16.69 -21.02 9.55
N ASP A 186 -17.12 -19.88 9.00
CA ASP A 186 -18.45 -19.82 8.33
C ASP A 186 -18.64 -18.84 7.15
N GLY A 187 -17.54 -18.43 6.50
CA GLY A 187 -17.55 -17.69 5.24
C GLY A 187 -17.94 -16.22 5.35
N ARG A 188 -17.97 -15.70 6.57
CA ARG A 188 -17.93 -14.26 6.82
C ARG A 188 -16.49 -13.79 6.78
N TYR A 189 -16.27 -12.55 6.35
CA TYR A 189 -14.94 -11.99 6.28
C TYR A 189 -14.37 -11.78 7.70
N ASP A 190 -13.17 -12.30 7.96
CA ASP A 190 -12.58 -12.30 9.29
C ASP A 190 -11.80 -11.02 9.60
N VAL A 191 -12.01 -10.53 10.81
CA VAL A 191 -11.36 -9.35 11.38
C VAL A 191 -10.76 -9.72 12.73
N TYR A 192 -9.47 -9.53 12.90
CA TYR A 192 -8.78 -9.77 14.16
C TYR A 192 -8.47 -8.47 14.88
N ILE A 193 -8.64 -8.46 16.20
CA ILE A 193 -8.28 -7.35 17.08
C ILE A 193 -7.09 -7.80 17.91
N ALA A 194 -5.90 -7.23 17.65
CA ALA A 194 -4.62 -7.63 18.24
C ALA A 194 -3.75 -6.40 18.58
N ASP A 195 -2.74 -6.60 19.42
CA ASP A 195 -1.77 -5.56 19.83
C ASP A 195 -0.68 -5.42 18.75
N LEU A 196 -0.74 -4.36 17.95
CA LEU A 196 0.16 -4.08 16.80
C LEU A 196 0.97 -2.79 16.99
N ALA A 197 0.46 -1.84 17.79
CA ALA A 197 1.13 -0.60 18.11
C ALA A 197 2.03 -0.78 19.34
N ASP A 198 3.20 -0.14 19.33
CA ASP A 198 4.04 -0.07 20.53
C ASP A 198 4.52 1.36 20.81
N ASP A 199 4.84 1.64 22.08
CA ASP A 199 5.25 2.96 22.56
C ASP A 199 6.67 3.38 22.12
N VAL A 200 7.36 2.54 21.34
CA VAL A 200 8.77 2.71 20.96
C VAL A 200 8.94 3.04 19.47
N SER A 201 8.25 2.29 18.61
CA SER A 201 8.32 2.36 17.15
C SER A 201 7.08 2.98 16.51
N GLY A 202 5.98 3.11 17.28
CA GLY A 202 4.67 3.50 16.77
C GLY A 202 3.86 2.33 16.21
N GLY A 203 4.51 1.20 15.92
CA GLY A 203 3.93 -0.01 15.32
C GLY A 203 3.18 0.24 14.00
N ILE A 204 2.28 -0.68 13.66
CA ILE A 204 1.33 -0.53 12.55
C ILE A 204 -0.08 -0.39 13.11
N LEU A 205 -0.96 0.31 12.41
CA LEU A 205 -2.34 0.53 12.87
C LEU A 205 -3.28 -0.63 12.54
N GLY A 206 -2.94 -1.37 11.49
CA GLY A 206 -3.63 -2.52 10.95
C GLY A 206 -2.83 -3.11 9.80
N TYR A 207 -3.27 -4.28 9.32
CA TYR A 207 -2.80 -4.86 8.07
C TYR A 207 -3.81 -5.86 7.52
N ALA A 208 -3.85 -6.02 6.20
CA ALA A 208 -4.52 -7.11 5.51
C ALA A 208 -3.51 -8.17 5.06
N ASP A 209 -3.84 -9.44 5.26
CA ASP A 209 -2.96 -10.56 4.94
C ASP A 209 -3.59 -11.45 3.84
N PRO A 210 -2.93 -11.62 2.68
CA PRO A 210 -3.38 -12.53 1.64
C PRO A 210 -3.07 -13.98 2.03
N GLN A 211 -4.08 -14.85 2.02
CA GLN A 211 -3.90 -16.25 2.40
C GLN A 211 -3.61 -17.15 1.20
N SER A 212 -4.65 -17.54 0.47
CA SER A 212 -4.53 -18.49 -0.65
C SER A 212 -5.32 -18.01 -1.85
N SER A 213 -4.93 -18.45 -3.05
CA SER A 213 -5.79 -18.30 -4.21
C SER A 213 -7.10 -19.07 -3.96
N PRO A 214 -8.28 -18.46 -4.17
CA PRO A 214 -9.56 -19.13 -3.91
C PRO A 214 -9.66 -20.42 -4.74
N GLU A 215 -10.25 -21.48 -4.16
CA GLU A 215 -10.39 -22.77 -4.83
C GLU A 215 -11.23 -22.67 -6.13
N ASP A 216 -12.13 -21.69 -6.19
CA ASP A 216 -12.88 -21.30 -7.38
C ASP A 216 -12.33 -19.98 -7.98
N PRO A 217 -11.68 -20.03 -9.16
CA PRO A 217 -11.19 -18.83 -9.85
C PRO A 217 -12.28 -17.81 -10.23
N SER A 218 -13.57 -18.16 -10.11
CA SER A 218 -14.68 -17.23 -10.33
C SER A 218 -15.03 -16.36 -9.12
N GLU A 219 -14.42 -16.62 -7.97
CA GLU A 219 -14.54 -15.81 -6.75
C GLU A 219 -13.43 -14.74 -6.65
N ALA A 220 -12.33 -14.94 -7.38
CA ALA A 220 -11.35 -13.89 -7.65
C ALA A 220 -11.78 -13.06 -8.88
N SER A 221 -11.51 -11.76 -8.83
CA SER A 221 -11.74 -10.86 -9.98
C SER A 221 -10.58 -10.89 -11.00
N GLY A 222 -9.43 -11.49 -10.64
CA GLY A 222 -8.23 -11.57 -11.47
C GLY A 222 -7.41 -12.85 -11.30
N MET A 223 -6.38 -13.02 -12.14
CA MET A 223 -5.56 -14.25 -12.17
C MET A 223 -4.74 -14.47 -10.89
N PHE A 224 -4.44 -13.38 -10.17
CA PHE A 224 -3.69 -13.36 -8.92
C PHE A 224 -4.54 -12.97 -7.71
N GLY A 225 -5.88 -13.00 -7.83
CA GLY A 225 -6.74 -12.72 -6.69
C GLY A 225 -6.61 -13.80 -5.60
N SER A 226 -6.60 -13.37 -4.34
CA SER A 226 -6.48 -14.24 -3.16
C SER A 226 -7.57 -13.94 -2.13
N THR A 227 -7.83 -14.90 -1.23
CA THR A 227 -8.61 -14.65 -0.02
C THR A 227 -7.75 -13.88 0.98
N SER A 228 -8.38 -13.22 1.93
CA SER A 228 -7.67 -12.43 2.95
C SER A 228 -8.47 -12.31 4.23
N PHE A 229 -7.79 -11.87 5.29
CA PHE A 229 -8.39 -11.28 6.47
C PHE A 229 -7.67 -9.96 6.75
N PHE A 230 -8.17 -9.17 7.70
CA PHE A 230 -7.37 -8.07 8.23
C PHE A 230 -7.33 -8.05 9.75
N VAL A 231 -6.31 -7.41 10.27
CA VAL A 231 -6.07 -7.17 11.69
C VAL A 231 -6.09 -5.67 11.95
N ILE A 232 -6.68 -5.28 13.08
CA ILE A 232 -6.76 -3.90 13.52
C ILE A 232 -6.31 -3.78 14.98
N GLU A 233 -5.71 -2.65 15.31
CA GLU A 233 -5.21 -2.38 16.65
C GLU A 233 -6.26 -2.55 17.75
N ASN A 234 -5.81 -3.13 18.87
CA ASN A 234 -6.65 -3.53 20.00
C ASN A 234 -7.37 -2.37 20.70
N ASP A 235 -6.77 -1.18 20.78
CA ASP A 235 -7.41 0.00 21.36
C ASP A 235 -6.82 1.36 20.94
N PHE A 236 -5.70 1.39 20.20
CA PHE A 236 -4.99 2.60 19.76
C PHE A 236 -4.55 3.53 20.90
N SER A 237 -4.40 3.02 22.13
CA SER A 237 -4.11 3.85 23.31
C SER A 237 -2.67 4.38 23.35
N GLU A 238 -1.79 3.78 22.55
CA GLU A 238 -0.37 4.07 22.38
C GLU A 238 -0.15 5.32 21.51
N ILE A 239 -1.14 5.68 20.68
CA ILE A 239 -1.06 6.80 19.74
C ILE A 239 -1.46 8.12 20.42
N ASP A 240 -0.46 8.90 20.85
CA ASP A 240 -0.63 10.22 21.48
C ASP A 240 -0.52 11.37 20.45
N ASP A 241 -1.41 11.39 19.46
CA ASP A 241 -1.57 12.51 18.52
C ASP A 241 -2.85 13.32 18.83
N PRO A 242 -2.76 14.63 19.11
CA PRO A 242 -3.93 15.45 19.45
C PRO A 242 -4.93 15.66 18.31
N ASN A 243 -4.57 15.35 17.06
CA ASN A 243 -5.45 15.42 15.91
C ASN A 243 -6.35 14.19 15.78
N PHE A 244 -5.96 13.09 16.43
CA PHE A 244 -6.65 11.81 16.32
C PHE A 244 -7.24 11.36 17.65
N THR A 245 -8.27 10.53 17.55
CA THR A 245 -8.80 9.76 18.67
C THR A 245 -8.71 8.28 18.34
N PRO A 246 -8.67 7.39 19.35
CA PRO A 246 -8.72 5.95 19.09
C PRO A 246 -9.86 5.52 18.17
N ILE A 247 -11.02 6.20 18.24
CA ILE A 247 -12.17 5.89 17.40
C ILE A 247 -11.99 6.40 15.97
N SER A 248 -11.36 7.56 15.76
CA SER A 248 -11.11 8.05 14.41
C SER A 248 -10.08 7.17 13.70
N LEU A 249 -8.99 6.81 14.39
CA LEU A 249 -7.99 5.87 13.88
C LEU A 249 -8.59 4.51 13.55
N MET A 250 -9.38 3.93 14.47
CA MET A 250 -10.07 2.68 14.21
C MET A 250 -10.98 2.75 12.97
N ARG A 251 -11.66 3.87 12.74
CA ARG A 251 -12.54 4.05 11.57
C ARG A 251 -11.74 4.18 10.28
N SER A 252 -10.71 5.03 10.24
CA SER A 252 -9.87 5.18 9.05
C SER A 252 -9.13 3.88 8.73
N THR A 253 -8.49 3.24 9.71
CA THR A 253 -7.82 1.95 9.54
C THR A 253 -8.78 0.86 9.06
N ALA A 254 -9.98 0.73 9.66
CA ALA A 254 -10.94 -0.28 9.18
C ALA A 254 -11.39 -0.03 7.72
N ALA A 255 -11.50 1.22 7.29
CA ALA A 255 -11.79 1.55 5.90
C ALA A 255 -10.63 1.22 4.96
N HIS A 256 -9.39 1.45 5.42
CA HIS A 256 -8.15 1.18 4.71
C HIS A 256 -7.92 -0.33 4.52
N GLU A 257 -7.90 -1.09 5.62
CA GLU A 257 -7.56 -2.51 5.60
C GLU A 257 -8.64 -3.37 4.92
N PHE A 258 -9.91 -3.04 5.13
CA PHE A 258 -10.98 -3.72 4.40
C PHE A 258 -10.85 -3.50 2.88
N HIS A 259 -10.37 -2.32 2.46
CA HIS A 259 -10.17 -2.06 1.05
C HIS A 259 -8.98 -2.85 0.49
N HIS A 260 -7.90 -3.05 1.25
CA HIS A 260 -6.87 -4.03 0.86
C HIS A 260 -7.46 -5.43 0.65
N GLY A 261 -8.40 -5.87 1.49
CA GLY A 261 -9.12 -7.13 1.27
C GLY A 261 -9.83 -7.21 -0.09
N ILE A 262 -10.42 -6.11 -0.55
CA ILE A 262 -11.02 -6.00 -1.89
C ILE A 262 -9.95 -6.05 -2.98
N GLN A 263 -8.86 -5.30 -2.81
CA GLN A 263 -7.74 -5.19 -3.77
C GLN A 263 -7.04 -6.53 -3.98
N ILE A 264 -6.74 -7.24 -2.88
CA ILE A 264 -6.19 -8.60 -2.88
C ILE A 264 -7.09 -9.56 -3.70
N GLY A 265 -8.40 -9.31 -3.74
CA GLY A 265 -9.33 -10.07 -4.58
C GLY A 265 -9.23 -9.80 -6.09
N PHE A 266 -8.69 -8.65 -6.49
CA PHE A 266 -8.33 -8.36 -7.87
C PHE A 266 -6.94 -8.93 -8.19
N ASP A 267 -5.95 -8.55 -7.38
CA ASP A 267 -4.55 -8.92 -7.56
C ASP A 267 -3.81 -8.79 -6.22
N SER A 268 -3.06 -9.82 -5.82
CA SER A 268 -2.21 -9.81 -4.62
C SER A 268 -0.71 -9.70 -4.92
N ASP A 269 -0.31 -9.50 -6.18
CA ASP A 269 1.09 -9.48 -6.65
C ASP A 269 1.36 -8.33 -7.64
N GLU A 270 0.64 -7.20 -7.53
CA GLU A 270 0.89 -6.03 -8.38
C GLU A 270 2.21 -5.33 -7.97
N PRO A 271 3.18 -5.16 -8.89
CA PRO A 271 4.51 -4.61 -8.58
C PRO A 271 4.50 -3.13 -8.16
N HIS A 272 3.44 -2.38 -8.44
CA HIS A 272 3.30 -0.98 -8.07
C HIS A 272 2.49 -0.84 -6.78
N SER A 273 3.16 -0.93 -5.62
CA SER A 273 2.55 -0.85 -4.29
C SER A 273 1.71 0.43 -4.07
N TRP A 274 2.03 1.51 -4.79
CA TRP A 274 1.27 2.76 -4.70
C TRP A 274 -0.19 2.62 -5.09
N TYR A 275 -0.58 1.66 -5.96
CA TYR A 275 -2.00 1.42 -6.24
C TYR A 275 -2.75 1.01 -4.98
N TYR A 276 -2.22 0.04 -4.23
CA TYR A 276 -2.84 -0.47 -3.01
C TYR A 276 -3.01 0.66 -2.00
N GLU A 277 -1.91 1.32 -1.67
CA GLU A 277 -1.81 2.26 -0.57
C GLU A 277 -2.53 3.58 -0.88
N ALA A 278 -2.34 4.14 -2.07
CA ALA A 278 -3.01 5.38 -2.47
C ALA A 278 -4.53 5.19 -2.56
N THR A 279 -4.98 4.03 -3.08
CA THR A 279 -6.42 3.77 -3.18
C THR A 279 -7.02 3.49 -1.80
N SER A 280 -6.38 2.71 -0.94
CA SER A 280 -6.87 2.46 0.44
C SER A 280 -6.88 3.74 1.28
N THR A 281 -5.86 4.58 1.15
CA THR A 281 -5.81 5.92 1.77
C THR A 281 -6.93 6.82 1.23
N TRP A 282 -7.22 6.79 -0.07
CA TRP A 282 -8.36 7.50 -0.64
C TRP A 282 -9.70 6.97 -0.07
N MET A 283 -9.81 5.66 0.16
CA MET A 283 -11.02 5.05 0.75
C MET A 283 -11.30 5.53 2.17
N GLU A 284 -10.30 5.92 2.95
CA GLU A 284 -10.50 6.59 4.24
C GLU A 284 -11.31 7.88 4.06
N THR A 285 -10.93 8.70 3.09
CA THR A 285 -11.51 10.04 2.85
C THR A 285 -12.96 9.98 2.38
N VAL A 286 -13.34 8.94 1.63
CA VAL A 286 -14.70 8.78 1.11
C VAL A 286 -15.60 7.93 2.00
N THR A 287 -15.02 7.08 2.87
CA THR A 287 -15.77 6.28 3.83
C THR A 287 -16.07 7.06 5.10
N PHE A 288 -15.07 7.73 5.66
CA PHE A 288 -15.17 8.49 6.90
C PHE A 288 -14.44 9.84 6.79
N PRO A 289 -14.92 10.79 5.96
CA PRO A 289 -14.28 12.09 5.76
C PRO A 289 -14.08 12.88 7.05
N GLU A 290 -14.87 12.63 8.10
CA GLU A 290 -14.72 13.29 9.39
C GLU A 290 -13.60 12.71 10.28
N ASP A 291 -13.13 11.50 9.98
CA ASP A 291 -12.20 10.71 10.80
C ASP A 291 -10.98 10.21 9.98
N GLU A 292 -10.78 10.73 8.76
CA GLU A 292 -9.70 10.32 7.85
C GLU A 292 -8.31 10.64 8.40
N SER A 293 -7.34 9.77 8.10
CA SER A 293 -5.92 9.98 8.43
C SER A 293 -5.09 10.39 7.20
N ALA A 294 -5.69 10.40 6.01
CA ALA A 294 -5.03 10.62 4.73
C ALA A 294 -4.35 12.00 4.59
N SER A 295 -4.90 13.04 5.22
CA SER A 295 -4.40 14.42 5.10
C SER A 295 -2.98 14.60 5.65
N ILE A 296 -2.52 13.76 6.59
CA ILE A 296 -1.18 13.90 7.20
C ILE A 296 -0.06 13.55 6.23
N TYR A 297 -0.32 12.68 5.25
CA TYR A 297 0.67 12.27 4.26
C TYR A 297 0.99 13.36 3.24
N ILE A 298 0.20 14.45 3.21
CA ILE A 298 0.36 15.53 2.24
C ILE A 298 1.58 16.39 2.55
N ASP A 299 1.94 16.51 3.84
CA ASP A 299 3.07 17.34 4.26
C ASP A 299 4.36 16.88 3.60
N ASP A 300 4.63 15.58 3.72
CA ASP A 300 5.78 14.90 3.10
C ASP A 300 5.71 14.94 1.56
N LEU A 301 4.54 14.70 0.98
CA LEU A 301 4.35 14.70 -0.48
C LEU A 301 4.64 16.08 -1.10
N TYR A 302 4.27 17.16 -0.40
CA TYR A 302 4.43 18.52 -0.89
C TYR A 302 5.85 19.06 -0.73
N ASP A 303 6.65 18.48 0.17
CA ASP A 303 8.05 18.86 0.35
C ASP A 303 8.98 18.32 -0.76
N PHE A 304 8.55 17.29 -1.49
CA PHE A 304 9.38 16.62 -2.51
C PHE A 304 8.65 16.40 -3.84
N PRO A 305 8.07 17.43 -4.48
CA PRO A 305 7.36 17.28 -5.75
C PRO A 305 8.26 16.83 -6.91
N GLU A 306 9.59 17.01 -6.79
CA GLU A 306 10.61 16.65 -7.77
C GLU A 306 10.96 15.15 -7.79
N ILE A 307 10.41 14.39 -6.85
CA ILE A 307 10.62 12.95 -6.72
C ILE A 307 9.62 12.15 -7.56
N CYS A 308 10.12 11.03 -8.05
CA CYS A 308 9.44 10.09 -8.91
C CYS A 308 8.08 9.67 -8.35
N PHE A 309 7.05 9.67 -9.20
CA PHE A 309 5.73 9.25 -8.76
C PHE A 309 5.72 7.76 -8.37
N GLY A 310 5.07 7.43 -7.24
CA GLY A 310 4.90 6.04 -6.80
C GLY A 310 6.17 5.33 -6.32
N THR A 311 7.31 6.03 -6.19
CA THR A 311 8.55 5.42 -5.67
C THR A 311 8.38 5.01 -4.21
N GLU A 312 8.96 3.89 -3.81
CA GLU A 312 9.16 3.52 -2.41
C GLU A 312 10.54 3.92 -1.90
N THR A 313 11.41 4.32 -2.83
CA THR A 313 12.78 4.73 -2.55
C THR A 313 12.89 6.25 -2.53
N GLY A 314 13.54 6.81 -1.52
CA GLY A 314 13.70 8.26 -1.44
C GLY A 314 13.76 8.76 0.00
N PRO A 315 13.79 10.10 0.19
CA PRO A 315 13.80 10.72 1.51
C PRO A 315 12.53 10.41 2.32
N LEU A 316 11.41 10.15 1.63
CA LEU A 316 10.12 9.82 2.22
C LEU A 316 9.99 8.34 2.65
N GLN A 317 10.99 7.51 2.37
CA GLN A 317 11.02 6.08 2.78
C GLN A 317 9.74 5.31 2.42
N GLY A 318 9.12 5.67 1.29
CA GLY A 318 7.90 5.07 0.76
C GLY A 318 6.59 5.66 1.27
N LEU A 319 6.60 6.65 2.17
CA LEU A 319 5.37 7.28 2.67
C LEU A 319 4.61 8.08 1.60
N ASN A 320 5.27 8.50 0.51
CA ASN A 320 4.62 9.19 -0.59
C ASN A 320 3.51 8.37 -1.26
N ARG A 321 3.58 7.03 -1.22
CA ARG A 321 2.56 6.16 -1.80
C ARG A 321 1.20 6.32 -1.12
N TYR A 322 1.18 6.68 0.17
CA TYR A 322 -0.05 7.05 0.87
C TYR A 322 -0.53 8.42 0.41
N GLY A 323 0.36 9.43 0.38
CA GLY A 323 0.05 10.78 -0.08
C GLY A 323 -0.42 10.87 -1.55
N ASP A 324 0.01 9.92 -2.38
CA ASP A 324 -0.44 9.77 -3.77
C ASP A 324 -1.95 9.44 -3.87
N TRP A 325 -2.69 9.30 -2.76
CA TRP A 325 -4.16 9.32 -2.76
C TRP A 325 -4.74 10.57 -3.44
N LEU A 326 -4.04 11.70 -3.42
CA LEU A 326 -4.46 12.89 -4.17
C LEU A 326 -4.46 12.67 -5.68
N PHE A 327 -3.62 11.79 -6.20
CA PHE A 327 -3.69 11.38 -7.60
C PHE A 327 -4.99 10.63 -7.89
N ILE A 328 -5.39 9.72 -6.99
CA ILE A 328 -6.70 9.04 -7.07
C ILE A 328 -7.83 10.07 -7.06
N GLN A 329 -7.80 11.04 -6.14
CA GLN A 329 -8.78 12.12 -6.10
C GLN A 329 -8.78 12.95 -7.39
N SER A 330 -7.61 13.29 -7.95
CA SER A 330 -7.49 14.03 -9.21
C SER A 330 -8.09 13.27 -10.41
N LEU A 331 -7.95 11.95 -10.43
CA LEU A 331 -8.61 11.08 -11.39
C LEU A 331 -10.13 11.13 -11.21
N VAL A 332 -10.63 11.03 -9.98
CA VAL A 332 -12.06 11.10 -9.66
C VAL A 332 -12.67 12.44 -10.05
N ASP A 333 -12.00 13.55 -9.74
CA ASP A 333 -12.48 14.90 -10.04
C ASP A 333 -12.61 15.14 -11.56
N TYR A 334 -11.72 14.53 -12.34
CA TYR A 334 -11.70 14.73 -13.80
C TYR A 334 -12.54 13.71 -14.56
N HIS A 335 -12.50 12.44 -14.16
CA HIS A 335 -13.11 11.33 -14.89
C HIS A 335 -14.37 10.76 -14.26
N GLY A 336 -14.65 11.08 -12.99
CA GLY A 336 -15.71 10.48 -12.19
C GLY A 336 -15.20 9.29 -11.36
N GLU A 337 -15.93 8.99 -10.27
CA GLU A 337 -15.56 7.99 -9.26
C GLU A 337 -15.38 6.56 -9.82
N ASP A 338 -16.07 6.22 -10.91
CA ASP A 338 -16.01 4.90 -11.52
C ASP A 338 -14.64 4.55 -12.10
N ILE A 339 -13.77 5.54 -12.35
CA ILE A 339 -12.41 5.31 -12.83
C ILE A 339 -11.58 4.46 -11.85
N VAL A 340 -11.78 4.61 -10.54
CA VAL A 340 -10.99 3.90 -9.54
C VAL A 340 -11.23 2.39 -9.64
N ARG A 341 -12.51 1.99 -9.76
CA ARG A 341 -12.88 0.57 -9.99
C ARG A 341 -12.41 0.06 -11.35
N GLU A 342 -12.41 0.91 -12.37
CA GLU A 342 -11.91 0.55 -13.70
C GLU A 342 -10.40 0.27 -13.70
N ILE A 343 -9.61 1.05 -12.94
CA ILE A 343 -8.18 0.81 -12.76
C ILE A 343 -7.95 -0.58 -12.16
N TRP A 344 -8.60 -0.89 -11.03
CA TRP A 344 -8.47 -2.20 -10.38
C TRP A 344 -8.97 -3.37 -11.24
N THR A 345 -10.01 -3.14 -12.05
CA THR A 345 -10.44 -4.13 -13.06
C THR A 345 -9.36 -4.38 -14.12
N ASN A 346 -8.60 -3.36 -14.52
CA ASN A 346 -7.47 -3.53 -15.43
C ASN A 346 -6.24 -4.12 -14.72
N ILE A 347 -6.00 -3.83 -13.44
CA ILE A 347 -4.89 -4.42 -12.66
C ILE A 347 -4.99 -5.95 -12.67
N ALA A 348 -6.20 -6.50 -12.52
CA ALA A 348 -6.45 -7.94 -12.63
C ALA A 348 -5.95 -8.62 -13.93
N ASP A 349 -5.69 -7.85 -14.99
CA ASP A 349 -5.23 -8.31 -16.31
C ASP A 349 -3.87 -7.72 -16.74
N PHE A 350 -3.37 -6.68 -16.07
CA PHE A 350 -2.21 -5.88 -16.48
C PHE A 350 -1.42 -5.40 -15.26
N GLU A 351 -0.09 -5.45 -15.37
CA GLU A 351 0.82 -5.01 -14.30
C GLU A 351 1.30 -3.56 -14.48
N GLY A 352 1.62 -2.89 -13.38
CA GLY A 352 2.33 -1.62 -13.35
C GLY A 352 1.61 -0.49 -14.09
N PHE A 353 2.34 0.30 -14.88
CA PHE A 353 1.71 1.41 -15.61
C PHE A 353 0.76 0.95 -16.72
N ALA A 354 0.85 -0.30 -17.19
CA ALA A 354 -0.01 -0.80 -18.26
C ALA A 354 -1.50 -0.80 -17.87
N ALA A 355 -1.82 -1.06 -16.60
CA ALA A 355 -3.20 -1.02 -16.09
C ALA A 355 -3.78 0.41 -16.15
N LEU A 356 -3.03 1.41 -15.66
CA LEU A 356 -3.44 2.81 -15.73
C LEU A 356 -3.47 3.32 -17.17
N GLU A 357 -2.52 2.94 -18.02
CA GLU A 357 -2.54 3.26 -19.45
C GLU A 357 -3.82 2.76 -20.13
N LYS A 358 -4.22 1.52 -19.86
CA LYS A 358 -5.45 0.93 -20.42
C LYS A 358 -6.70 1.64 -19.94
N THR A 359 -6.73 2.05 -18.68
CA THR A 359 -7.85 2.80 -18.10
C THR A 359 -7.95 4.19 -18.72
N LEU A 360 -6.85 4.93 -18.78
CA LEU A 360 -6.82 6.30 -19.29
C LEU A 360 -7.05 6.37 -20.81
N GLU A 361 -6.55 5.39 -21.58
CA GLU A 361 -6.79 5.31 -23.03
C GLU A 361 -8.30 5.24 -23.34
N GLN A 362 -9.07 4.50 -22.55
CA GLN A 362 -10.53 4.38 -22.70
C GLN A 362 -11.27 5.69 -22.42
N ARG A 363 -10.67 6.57 -21.61
CA ARG A 363 -11.20 7.88 -21.24
C ARG A 363 -10.59 9.04 -22.04
N GLY A 364 -9.77 8.74 -23.04
CA GLY A 364 -9.14 9.73 -23.91
C GLY A 364 -8.06 10.56 -23.20
N ASP A 365 -7.40 9.96 -22.22
CA ASP A 365 -6.34 10.56 -21.40
C ASP A 365 -5.05 9.72 -21.49
N THR A 366 -3.97 10.19 -20.88
CA THR A 366 -2.69 9.46 -20.82
C THR A 366 -2.07 9.61 -19.44
N VAL A 367 -1.16 8.71 -19.05
CA VAL A 367 -0.45 8.79 -17.77
C VAL A 367 0.23 10.16 -17.59
N PRO A 368 1.02 10.70 -18.54
CA PRO A 368 1.64 12.01 -18.37
C PRO A 368 0.65 13.17 -18.22
N GLU A 369 -0.46 13.18 -18.98
CA GLU A 369 -1.46 14.25 -18.88
C GLU A 369 -2.27 14.16 -17.57
N ALA A 370 -2.54 12.95 -17.08
CA ALA A 370 -3.18 12.74 -15.79
C ALA A 370 -2.29 13.21 -14.64
N LEU A 371 -0.99 12.88 -14.68
CA LEU A 371 -0.03 13.30 -13.68
C LEU A 371 0.23 14.81 -13.75
N ALA A 372 0.43 15.39 -14.94
CA ALA A 372 0.59 16.84 -15.07
C ALA A 372 -0.63 17.60 -14.50
N ARG A 373 -1.84 17.11 -14.78
CA ARG A 373 -3.09 17.65 -14.22
C ARG A 373 -3.10 17.58 -12.69
N TYR A 374 -2.73 16.43 -12.12
CA TYR A 374 -2.61 16.23 -10.68
C TYR A 374 -1.60 17.20 -10.03
N ARG A 375 -0.44 17.39 -10.65
CA ARG A 375 0.59 18.34 -10.19
C ARG A 375 0.07 19.79 -10.18
N VAL A 376 -0.67 20.20 -11.22
CA VAL A 376 -1.33 21.53 -11.22
C VAL A 376 -2.39 21.63 -10.11
N GLN A 377 -3.18 20.58 -9.88
CA GLN A 377 -4.18 20.54 -8.83
C GLN A 377 -3.57 20.69 -7.43
N ASN A 378 -2.40 20.08 -7.19
CA ASN A 378 -1.65 20.23 -5.94
C ASN A 378 -1.23 21.68 -5.68
N LEU A 379 -0.70 22.40 -6.69
CA LEU A 379 -0.41 23.83 -6.54
C LEU A 379 -1.70 24.64 -6.28
N ALA A 380 -2.78 24.33 -6.99
CA ALA A 380 -4.05 25.03 -6.83
C ALA A 380 -4.73 24.77 -5.47
N ARG A 381 -4.38 23.65 -4.81
CA ARG A 381 -5.07 23.12 -3.62
C ARG A 381 -6.59 23.00 -3.86
N ASP A 382 -6.96 22.58 -5.07
CA ASP A 382 -8.36 22.37 -5.47
C ASP A 382 -8.84 21.01 -4.98
N TYR A 383 -8.93 20.87 -3.66
CA TYR A 383 -9.41 19.68 -2.95
C TYR A 383 -10.33 20.09 -1.80
N ASP A 384 -11.39 19.34 -1.55
CA ASP A 384 -12.30 19.62 -0.43
C ASP A 384 -11.60 19.53 0.94
N LEU A 385 -10.64 18.59 1.08
CA LEU A 385 -9.82 18.38 2.27
C LEU A 385 -8.60 19.30 2.39
N ALA A 386 -8.33 20.16 1.40
CA ALA A 386 -7.17 21.05 1.43
C ALA A 386 -6.99 21.90 2.70
N PRO A 387 -8.06 22.33 3.43
CA PRO A 387 -7.91 23.02 4.71
C PRO A 387 -7.24 22.20 5.83
N LEU A 388 -7.11 20.88 5.66
CA LEU A 388 -6.45 19.98 6.62
C LEU A 388 -4.98 19.76 6.28
N PHE A 389 -4.52 20.13 5.08
CA PHE A 389 -3.12 19.92 4.68
C PHE A 389 -2.23 20.92 5.41
N GLY A 390 -1.13 20.42 6.00
CA GLY A 390 -0.20 21.22 6.81
C GLY A 390 0.78 22.05 5.97
N ASN A 391 1.04 21.65 4.72
CA ASN A 391 1.96 22.31 3.80
C ASN A 391 1.33 22.74 2.46
N THR A 392 2.13 23.45 1.67
CA THR A 392 1.95 23.77 0.24
C THR A 392 3.06 23.13 -0.58
N VAL A 393 2.84 22.89 -1.88
CA VAL A 393 3.91 22.37 -2.76
C VAL A 393 5.19 23.22 -2.69
N TRP A 394 6.33 22.56 -2.61
CA TRP A 394 7.63 23.18 -2.58
C TRP A 394 7.93 24.01 -3.83
N ILE A 395 8.54 25.18 -3.63
CA ILE A 395 8.99 26.07 -4.72
C ILE A 395 10.50 25.95 -4.88
N GLU A 396 10.92 25.42 -6.02
CA GLU A 396 12.31 25.16 -6.39
C GLU A 396 13.15 26.44 -6.45
N ASN A 397 12.63 27.49 -7.11
CA ASN A 397 13.35 28.76 -7.23
C ASN A 397 12.42 29.92 -7.60
N ARG A 398 12.92 31.15 -7.49
CA ARG A 398 12.21 32.39 -7.82
C ARG A 398 12.86 33.12 -8.99
N ILE A 399 12.11 33.25 -10.08
CA ILE A 399 12.53 33.95 -11.30
C ILE A 399 12.27 35.46 -11.14
N GLU A 400 13.31 36.20 -10.76
CA GLU A 400 13.23 37.65 -10.48
C GLU A 400 13.76 38.56 -11.61
N ALA A 401 14.40 37.98 -12.62
CA ALA A 401 14.99 38.70 -13.74
C ALA A 401 15.01 37.89 -15.04
N GLU A 402 15.14 38.59 -16.18
CA GLU A 402 15.41 37.94 -17.46
C GLU A 402 16.75 37.19 -17.42
N GLY A 403 16.79 36.01 -18.02
CA GLY A 403 18.00 35.19 -18.06
C GLY A 403 17.70 33.71 -18.16
N ARG A 404 18.75 32.93 -17.91
CA ARG A 404 18.69 31.47 -17.80
C ARG A 404 18.62 31.08 -16.34
N TRP A 405 17.64 30.26 -16.01
CA TRP A 405 17.37 29.72 -14.70
C TRP A 405 17.50 28.19 -14.71
N SER A 406 17.65 27.59 -13.54
CA SER A 406 17.77 26.15 -13.31
C SER A 406 17.22 25.85 -11.90
N PHE A 407 17.20 24.58 -11.54
CA PHE A 407 16.97 24.09 -10.19
C PHE A 407 18.22 24.29 -9.30
N ASP A 408 18.00 24.39 -7.99
CA ASP A 408 19.00 24.40 -6.92
C ASP A 408 19.23 22.98 -6.35
N GLY A 409 18.23 22.09 -6.47
CA GLY A 409 18.28 20.68 -6.04
C GLY A 409 19.06 19.74 -6.98
N GLU A 410 18.62 18.48 -7.10
CA GLU A 410 19.29 17.46 -7.92
C GLU A 410 18.75 17.36 -9.36
N GLY A 411 17.56 17.90 -9.62
CA GLY A 411 16.90 17.87 -10.92
C GLY A 411 15.43 17.58 -10.76
N ILE A 412 14.88 16.77 -11.67
CA ILE A 412 13.50 16.30 -11.63
C ILE A 412 13.48 14.82 -12.06
N GLN A 413 12.79 13.98 -11.30
CA GLN A 413 12.63 12.55 -11.61
C GLN A 413 11.39 12.30 -12.50
N GLU A 414 11.17 11.05 -12.86
CA GLU A 414 10.10 10.56 -13.72
C GLU A 414 8.70 10.88 -13.15
N LEU A 415 7.80 11.45 -13.96
CA LEU A 415 6.44 11.91 -13.56
C LEU A 415 6.41 12.92 -12.38
N ALA A 416 7.54 13.54 -12.08
CA ALA A 416 7.68 14.54 -11.05
C ALA A 416 7.50 15.98 -11.59
N ALA A 417 7.49 16.96 -10.70
CA ALA A 417 7.35 18.38 -11.04
C ALA A 417 8.22 19.30 -10.16
N ASN A 418 8.80 20.34 -10.75
CA ASN A 418 9.41 21.44 -10.00
C ASN A 418 8.64 22.72 -10.27
N TYR A 419 8.40 23.51 -9.22
CA TYR A 419 7.64 24.76 -9.29
C TYR A 419 8.55 25.97 -9.11
N TYR A 420 8.31 27.01 -9.90
CA TYR A 420 9.06 28.25 -9.86
C TYR A 420 8.11 29.43 -9.70
N GLU A 421 8.32 30.29 -8.69
CA GLU A 421 7.60 31.56 -8.63
C GLU A 421 8.20 32.54 -9.66
N VAL A 422 7.34 33.24 -10.43
CA VAL A 422 7.75 34.23 -11.42
C VAL A 422 7.45 35.64 -10.90
N ALA A 423 8.46 36.29 -10.32
CA ALA A 423 8.39 37.64 -9.79
C ALA A 423 8.89 38.69 -10.80
N LEU A 424 8.31 38.67 -12.01
CA LEU A 424 8.69 39.57 -13.11
C LEU A 424 7.71 40.74 -13.27
N LYS A 425 8.11 41.75 -14.05
CA LYS A 425 7.30 42.97 -14.27
C LYS A 425 6.11 42.67 -15.18
N ASP A 426 5.16 43.61 -15.22
CA ASP A 426 4.02 43.58 -16.15
C ASP A 426 4.46 43.81 -17.61
N MET A 427 4.92 42.72 -18.23
CA MET A 427 5.35 42.60 -19.64
C MET A 427 5.06 41.17 -20.12
N THR A 428 5.22 40.94 -21.43
CA THR A 428 5.20 39.60 -22.01
C THR A 428 6.61 39.01 -22.05
N TYR A 429 6.73 37.75 -21.66
CA TYR A 429 7.98 37.00 -21.66
C TYR A 429 7.83 35.71 -22.45
N ARG A 430 8.87 35.34 -23.18
CA ARG A 430 9.01 34.00 -23.77
C ARG A 430 9.74 33.12 -22.77
N VAL A 431 9.15 31.96 -22.48
CA VAL A 431 9.73 30.91 -21.66
C VAL A 431 10.10 29.75 -22.57
N THR A 432 11.29 29.18 -22.42
CA THR A 432 11.79 28.07 -23.24
C THR A 432 12.58 27.11 -22.37
N LEU A 433 12.29 25.81 -22.44
CA LEU A 433 13.14 24.78 -21.86
C LEU A 433 14.41 24.57 -22.67
N GLY A 434 15.46 24.10 -22.02
CA GLY A 434 16.63 23.58 -22.70
C GLY A 434 17.47 22.71 -21.79
N GLY A 435 18.34 21.90 -22.39
CA GLY A 435 19.19 20.96 -21.63
C GLY A 435 18.47 19.68 -21.18
N ASP A 436 17.22 19.50 -21.59
CA ASP A 436 16.29 18.42 -21.21
C ASP A 436 16.09 17.37 -22.34
N ASP A 437 16.92 17.42 -23.38
CA ASP A 437 16.78 16.64 -24.62
C ASP A 437 15.39 16.75 -25.32
N GLY A 438 14.60 17.76 -24.97
CA GLY A 438 13.28 18.02 -25.53
C GLY A 438 12.16 17.13 -24.99
N GLN A 439 12.38 16.51 -23.81
CA GLN A 439 11.43 15.59 -23.19
C GLN A 439 10.47 16.31 -22.23
N MET A 440 10.95 17.34 -21.53
CA MET A 440 10.18 18.01 -20.48
C MET A 440 9.20 19.03 -21.05
N GLN A 441 8.24 19.41 -20.22
CA GLN A 441 7.19 20.37 -20.57
C GLN A 441 7.01 21.40 -19.46
N ILE A 442 6.57 22.62 -19.83
CA ILE A 442 6.27 23.71 -18.90
C ILE A 442 4.78 24.04 -18.92
N TRP A 443 4.22 24.28 -17.74
CA TRP A 443 2.95 24.95 -17.54
C TRP A 443 3.17 26.32 -16.92
N GLY A 444 2.48 27.34 -17.43
CA GLY A 444 2.30 28.61 -16.74
C GLY A 444 1.03 28.55 -15.88
N LEU A 445 1.12 29.04 -14.65
CA LEU A 445 0.04 28.92 -13.65
C LEU A 445 -0.17 30.29 -13.01
N GLY A 446 -1.16 31.04 -13.49
CA GLY A 446 -1.49 32.38 -12.98
C GLY A 446 -2.56 32.33 -11.91
N VAL A 447 -2.33 32.91 -10.74
CA VAL A 447 -3.29 32.92 -9.62
C VAL A 447 -3.94 34.30 -9.49
N ARG A 448 -5.27 34.35 -9.57
CA ARG A 448 -6.04 35.58 -9.34
C ARG A 448 -7.47 35.24 -8.92
N ASP A 449 -8.04 36.03 -8.02
CA ASP A 449 -9.46 35.92 -7.62
C ASP A 449 -9.85 34.50 -7.12
N ASN A 450 -8.96 33.84 -6.36
CA ASN A 450 -9.12 32.44 -5.91
C ASN A 450 -9.28 31.43 -7.07
N GLN A 451 -8.59 31.69 -8.19
CA GLN A 451 -8.54 30.79 -9.32
C GLN A 451 -7.09 30.61 -9.78
N VAL A 452 -6.74 29.39 -10.19
CA VAL A 452 -5.49 29.14 -10.95
C VAL A 452 -5.85 28.98 -12.42
N PHE A 453 -5.24 29.82 -13.26
CA PHE A 453 -5.37 29.79 -14.71
C PHE A 453 -4.20 29.01 -15.28
N GLU A 454 -4.50 27.91 -15.96
CA GLU A 454 -3.51 26.97 -16.48
C GLU A 454 -3.17 27.25 -17.95
N PHE A 455 -1.87 27.28 -18.26
CA PHE A 455 -1.33 27.51 -19.59
C PHE A 455 -0.30 26.43 -19.95
N PRO A 456 -0.68 25.34 -20.62
CA PRO A 456 0.27 24.36 -21.15
C PRO A 456 1.15 25.01 -22.23
N LEU A 457 2.43 25.21 -21.93
CA LEU A 457 3.38 25.87 -22.84
C LEU A 457 4.18 24.85 -23.68
N GLY A 458 4.13 23.56 -23.31
CA GLY A 458 4.99 22.54 -23.89
C GLY A 458 6.47 22.88 -23.67
N HIS A 459 7.28 22.81 -24.71
CA HIS A 459 8.71 23.18 -24.62
C HIS A 459 8.95 24.70 -24.59
N SER A 460 8.01 25.50 -25.11
CA SER A 460 8.15 26.95 -25.15
C SER A 460 6.84 27.69 -25.40
N GLY A 461 6.59 28.75 -24.64
CA GLY A 461 5.40 29.59 -24.77
C GLY A 461 5.60 31.02 -24.26
N PHE A 462 4.56 31.84 -24.37
CA PHE A 462 4.54 33.20 -23.87
C PHE A 462 3.70 33.30 -22.59
N ILE A 463 4.19 34.06 -21.62
CA ILE A 463 3.51 34.34 -20.35
C ILE A 463 3.39 35.86 -20.11
N ALA A 464 2.39 36.26 -19.33
CA ALA A 464 2.21 37.63 -18.85
C ALA A 464 1.96 37.63 -17.33
N PRO A 465 3.00 37.43 -16.50
CA PRO A 465 2.85 37.20 -15.07
C PRO A 465 2.22 38.38 -14.34
N GLY A 466 2.46 39.62 -14.79
CA GLY A 466 1.90 40.83 -14.16
C GLY A 466 0.37 41.01 -14.26
N GLN A 467 -0.34 40.10 -14.93
CA GLN A 467 -1.81 40.08 -14.96
C GLN A 467 -2.44 39.33 -13.78
N TYR A 468 -1.63 38.70 -12.94
CA TYR A 468 -2.02 37.82 -11.85
C TYR A 468 -1.41 38.30 -10.52
N ASP A 469 -2.01 37.88 -9.41
CA ASP A 469 -1.46 38.14 -8.07
C ASP A 469 -0.25 37.23 -7.85
N HIS A 470 -0.46 35.94 -8.09
CA HIS A 470 0.46 34.80 -8.20
C HIS A 470 0.90 34.49 -9.63
N TYR A 471 2.16 34.16 -9.94
CA TYR A 471 2.45 33.43 -11.17
C TYR A 471 3.54 32.39 -10.93
N TYR A 472 3.28 31.17 -11.36
CA TYR A 472 4.20 30.06 -11.24
C TYR A 472 4.49 29.43 -12.60
N LEU A 473 5.67 28.83 -12.74
CA LEU A 473 5.95 27.84 -13.77
C LEU A 473 6.04 26.47 -13.10
N MET A 474 5.42 25.47 -13.70
CA MET A 474 5.66 24.07 -13.36
C MET A 474 6.45 23.44 -14.49
N VAL A 475 7.65 22.95 -14.21
CA VAL A 475 8.39 22.05 -15.11
C VAL A 475 8.00 20.63 -14.74
N PHE A 476 7.58 19.84 -15.72
CA PHE A 476 7.15 18.47 -15.50
C PHE A 476 7.91 17.53 -16.42
N ASN A 477 8.31 16.39 -15.87
CA ASN A 477 8.99 15.32 -16.59
C ASN A 477 7.98 14.23 -16.95
N PRO A 478 7.56 14.10 -18.22
CA PRO A 478 6.57 13.12 -18.63
C PRO A 478 7.14 11.71 -18.86
N VAL A 479 8.45 11.53 -18.69
CA VAL A 479 9.13 10.24 -18.89
C VAL A 479 8.84 9.33 -17.71
N TYR A 480 8.63 8.04 -17.96
CA TYR A 480 8.47 6.99 -16.96
C TYR A 480 8.83 5.63 -17.53
N ASP A 481 9.09 4.69 -16.62
CA ASP A 481 9.15 3.26 -16.89
C ASP A 481 8.52 2.50 -15.70
N ASP A 482 8.38 1.18 -15.82
CA ASP A 482 7.71 0.37 -14.79
C ASP A 482 8.53 0.22 -13.49
N ASN A 483 9.80 0.62 -13.45
CA ASN A 483 10.62 0.57 -12.25
C ASN A 483 10.58 1.89 -11.48
N VAL A 484 9.47 2.11 -10.78
CA VAL A 484 9.24 3.28 -9.93
C VAL A 484 10.26 3.44 -8.78
N ASN A 485 11.10 2.42 -8.54
CA ASN A 485 12.14 2.42 -7.51
C ASN A 485 13.56 2.67 -8.06
N HIS A 486 13.69 2.92 -9.36
CA HIS A 486 14.97 3.20 -10.01
C HIS A 486 14.89 4.46 -10.88
N CYS A 487 14.50 5.55 -10.23
CA CYS A 487 14.30 6.84 -10.87
C CYS A 487 15.61 7.62 -11.00
N THR A 488 15.68 8.48 -12.03
CA THR A 488 16.88 9.25 -12.37
C THR A 488 16.59 10.74 -12.37
N TYR A 489 17.46 11.51 -11.71
CA TYR A 489 17.36 12.96 -11.78
C TYR A 489 17.82 13.46 -13.14
N GLU A 490 16.91 14.12 -13.84
CA GLU A 490 17.18 14.76 -15.11
C GLU A 490 17.40 16.27 -14.93
N SER A 491 18.33 16.80 -15.71
CA SER A 491 18.67 18.23 -15.68
C SER A 491 17.91 19.02 -16.74
N TYR A 492 17.63 20.28 -16.46
CA TYR A 492 17.03 21.22 -17.40
C TYR A 492 17.41 22.67 -17.06
N THR A 493 17.09 23.59 -17.97
CA THR A 493 17.21 25.03 -17.78
C THR A 493 15.96 25.72 -18.35
N ILE A 494 15.62 26.87 -17.77
CA ILE A 494 14.50 27.71 -18.21
C ILE A 494 15.06 29.06 -18.68
N ASP A 495 14.96 29.32 -19.97
CA ASP A 495 15.31 30.62 -20.55
C ASP A 495 14.07 31.54 -20.53
N VAL A 496 14.15 32.67 -19.83
CA VAL A 496 13.06 33.66 -19.69
C VAL A 496 13.53 35.02 -20.17
N PHE A 497 12.93 35.51 -21.26
CA PHE A 497 13.30 36.79 -21.87
C PHE A 497 12.08 37.61 -22.26
N ALA A 498 12.15 38.93 -22.08
CA ALA A 498 11.08 39.84 -22.49
C ALA A 498 10.99 39.85 -24.02
N GLU A 499 9.83 39.45 -24.54
CA GLU A 499 9.60 39.34 -25.98
C GLU A 499 8.13 39.64 -26.29
N PRO A 500 7.81 40.49 -27.28
CA PRO A 500 6.44 40.67 -27.73
C PRO A 500 5.89 39.35 -28.28
N GLY A 501 4.78 38.88 -27.73
CA GLY A 501 4.13 37.65 -28.16
C GLY A 501 2.66 37.61 -27.73
N GLU A 502 1.95 36.62 -28.26
CA GLU A 502 0.57 36.34 -27.85
C GLU A 502 0.60 35.29 -26.74
N VAL A 503 0.03 35.65 -25.58
CA VAL A 503 -0.20 34.70 -24.49
C VAL A 503 -1.46 33.90 -24.85
N ALA A 504 -1.37 32.58 -24.78
CA ALA A 504 -2.51 31.71 -25.06
C ALA A 504 -3.66 31.98 -24.08
N GLU A 505 -4.89 31.64 -24.47
CA GLU A 505 -6.00 31.57 -23.52
C GLU A 505 -5.75 30.41 -22.54
N ALA A 506 -6.25 30.57 -21.30
CA ALA A 506 -6.10 29.53 -20.29
C ALA A 506 -6.81 28.25 -20.77
N ALA A 507 -6.09 27.14 -20.76
CA ALA A 507 -6.63 25.84 -21.16
C ALA A 507 -7.66 25.34 -20.13
N ARG A 508 -7.45 25.69 -18.86
CA ARG A 508 -8.31 25.35 -17.73
C ARG A 508 -8.24 26.43 -16.66
N VAL A 509 -9.30 26.51 -15.86
CA VAL A 509 -9.35 27.34 -14.65
C VAL A 509 -9.76 26.45 -13.48
N TRP A 510 -8.95 26.44 -12.43
CA TRP A 510 -9.10 25.62 -11.23
C TRP A 510 -9.76 26.43 -10.10
N ASP A 511 -10.54 25.78 -9.24
CA ASP A 511 -11.10 26.42 -8.04
C ASP A 511 -10.02 26.46 -6.96
N ALA A 512 -9.42 27.63 -6.79
CA ALA A 512 -8.30 27.82 -5.88
C ALA A 512 -8.77 28.50 -4.58
N ARG A 513 -9.96 28.15 -4.09
CA ARG A 513 -10.54 28.72 -2.86
C ARG A 513 -9.73 28.44 -1.60
N TYR A 514 -8.89 27.39 -1.62
CA TYR A 514 -7.95 27.02 -0.55
C TYR A 514 -6.50 27.22 -0.96
N PHE A 515 -6.25 27.98 -2.03
CA PHE A 515 -4.89 28.34 -2.40
C PHE A 515 -4.22 29.10 -1.26
N GLU A 516 -3.03 28.63 -0.91
CA GLU A 516 -2.12 29.31 -0.02
C GLU A 516 -0.85 29.58 -0.80
N VAL A 517 -0.29 30.78 -0.65
CA VAL A 517 0.96 31.16 -1.30
C VAL A 517 2.04 30.25 -0.74
N PRO A 518 2.71 29.42 -1.56
CA PRO A 518 3.72 28.54 -1.04
C PRO A 518 4.89 29.31 -0.43
N ASP A 519 5.37 28.83 0.71
CA ASP A 519 6.51 29.44 1.38
C ASP A 519 7.78 29.25 0.55
N PHE A 520 8.56 30.32 0.43
CA PHE A 520 9.88 30.24 -0.19
C PHE A 520 10.90 29.95 0.91
N PRO A 521 11.66 28.84 0.84
CA PRO A 521 12.70 28.54 1.82
C PRO A 521 13.76 29.67 1.83
N ASP A 522 14.11 30.15 3.03
CA ASP A 522 15.13 31.20 3.26
C ASP A 522 16.56 30.80 2.88
#